data_AF-A0A8T7EZJ1-F1
#
_entry.id   AF-A0A8T7EZJ1-F1
#
_cell.length_a   1.000
_cell.length_b   1.000
_cell.length_c   1.000
_cell.angle_alpha   90.00
_cell.angle_beta   90.00
_cell.angle_gamma   90.00
#
_symmetry.space_group_name_H-M   'P 1'
#
loop_
_entity.id
_entity.type
_entity.pdbx_description
1 polymer ?
#
loop_
_entity_poly.entity_id
_entity_poly.type
_entity_poly.pdbx_seq_one_letter_code
_entity_poly.pdbx_strand_id
1 'polypeptide(L)'
;MTTTIRRTQAARNSLLRRIRLRVLPILGVLAVTAVVIAFVVPQIRERERLAIEREDAMRVLNRDVNNLLTQAASELQGLASSAFVRTYNEIVVAEPDPVAPSARQRLAQRDLLRSFGDLITRSPDLYLAVRYLTRDNAVWGEAQNLGGQVTLVTRFRQRLVMESDTAFNAVTQSTHTGVQVGPVNTFDESVSLYIAVDQTGGVLQVELSLAAFQAALAQVSDGTSPLFKSERRAILVNNTSTVLALSNFSIDETAVRFNLTQIPGVFTDTWVGNDLYSASQINPYPGADFPWRVALIDNGTALLVNANNTSIVAAWGRLGAGRGGDLHVRPAVGERIEAVPERRTLRRRTAGDRRSFAGLRDPTAPGDGWRWRKRQPIQRR
;
A
#
# COMPACT_ATOMS: atom_id res chain seq x y z
N MET A 1 57.83 15.13 -69.24
CA MET A 1 57.39 14.52 -67.97
C MET A 1 56.34 15.34 -67.19
N THR A 2 55.75 16.40 -67.75
CA THR A 2 54.81 17.31 -67.04
C THR A 2 53.32 17.04 -67.33
N THR A 3 53.00 16.23 -68.34
CA THR A 3 51.61 15.96 -68.78
C THR A 3 50.93 14.81 -68.03
N THR A 4 51.69 13.85 -67.48
CA THR A 4 51.16 12.73 -66.70
C THR A 4 50.71 13.14 -65.29
N ILE A 5 51.35 14.15 -64.68
CA ILE A 5 51.03 14.66 -63.34
C ILE A 5 49.73 15.48 -63.33
N ARG A 6 49.41 16.19 -64.42
CA ARG A 6 48.16 16.97 -64.52
C ARG A 6 46.90 16.10 -64.70
N ARG A 7 47.01 14.94 -65.38
CA ARG A 7 45.88 14.01 -65.55
C ARG A 7 45.51 13.31 -64.24
N THR A 8 46.48 12.95 -63.40
CA THR A 8 46.24 12.34 -62.09
C THR A 8 45.62 13.34 -61.10
N GLN A 9 46.01 14.62 -61.13
CA GLN A 9 45.38 15.67 -60.32
C GLN A 9 43.92 15.96 -60.73
N ALA A 10 43.62 16.04 -62.03
CA ALA A 10 42.25 16.24 -62.52
C ALA A 10 41.32 15.07 -62.18
N ALA A 11 41.82 13.83 -62.29
CA ALA A 11 41.10 12.63 -61.89
C ALA A 11 40.81 12.64 -60.38
N ARG A 12 41.79 13.00 -59.53
CA ARG A 12 41.63 13.12 -58.07
C ARG A 12 40.59 14.18 -57.68
N ASN A 13 40.62 15.34 -58.32
CA ASN A 13 39.68 16.44 -58.04
C ASN A 13 38.25 16.10 -58.46
N SER A 14 38.06 15.39 -59.58
CA SER A 14 36.74 14.93 -60.01
C SER A 14 36.17 13.85 -59.08
N LEU A 15 37.02 12.98 -58.53
CA LEU A 15 36.66 11.94 -57.58
C LEU A 15 36.33 12.53 -56.20
N LEU A 16 37.14 13.47 -55.70
CA LEU A 16 36.85 14.23 -54.47
C LEU A 16 35.55 15.04 -54.57
N ARG A 17 35.27 15.64 -55.74
CA ARG A 17 34.02 16.36 -55.99
C ARG A 17 32.80 15.42 -56.00
N ARG A 18 32.93 14.22 -56.59
CA ARG A 18 31.87 13.19 -56.57
C ARG A 18 31.63 12.63 -55.16
N ILE A 19 32.69 12.39 -54.37
CA ILE A 19 32.57 11.97 -52.97
C ILE A 19 31.88 13.06 -52.14
N ARG A 20 32.30 14.32 -52.27
CA ARG A 20 31.65 15.45 -51.56
C ARG A 20 30.18 15.64 -51.91
N LEU A 21 29.82 15.51 -53.19
CA LEU A 21 28.45 15.79 -53.65
C LEU A 21 27.49 14.60 -53.51
N ARG A 22 27.99 13.36 -53.47
CA ARG A 22 27.13 12.16 -53.42
C ARG A 22 27.26 11.36 -52.14
N VAL A 23 28.46 11.19 -51.60
CA VAL A 23 28.71 10.30 -50.45
C VAL A 23 28.53 11.04 -49.12
N LEU A 24 29.01 12.27 -49.04
CA LEU A 24 28.93 13.11 -47.84
C LEU A 24 27.49 13.41 -47.37
N PRO A 25 26.53 13.75 -48.25
CA PRO A 25 25.13 13.92 -47.83
C PRO A 25 24.49 12.59 -47.40
N ILE A 26 24.81 11.46 -48.05
CA ILE A 26 24.31 10.13 -47.64
C ILE A 26 24.84 9.74 -46.26
N LEU A 27 26.14 9.97 -46.00
CA LEU A 27 26.73 9.75 -44.67
C LEU A 27 26.15 10.70 -43.62
N GLY A 28 25.87 11.95 -43.97
CA GLY A 28 25.20 12.91 -43.09
C GLY A 28 23.81 12.44 -42.69
N VAL A 29 23.00 11.98 -43.66
CA VAL A 29 21.68 11.39 -43.38
C VAL A 29 21.81 10.14 -42.53
N LEU A 30 22.71 9.20 -42.87
CA LEU A 30 22.93 7.99 -42.07
C LEU A 30 23.38 8.29 -40.63
N ALA A 31 24.23 9.29 -40.42
CA ALA A 31 24.65 9.73 -39.09
C ALA A 31 23.48 10.32 -38.30
N VAL A 32 22.65 11.16 -38.92
CA VAL A 32 21.43 11.70 -38.27
C VAL A 32 20.45 10.59 -37.95
N THR A 33 20.19 9.66 -38.88
CA THR A 33 19.30 8.52 -38.63
C THR A 33 19.85 7.61 -37.53
N ALA A 34 21.15 7.37 -37.47
CA ALA A 34 21.78 6.59 -36.42
C ALA A 34 21.66 7.28 -35.04
N VAL A 35 21.81 8.60 -34.98
CA VAL A 35 21.58 9.39 -33.76
C VAL A 35 20.11 9.30 -33.35
N VAL A 36 19.17 9.51 -34.27
CA VAL A 36 17.73 9.39 -33.99
C VAL A 36 17.40 7.99 -33.46
N ILE A 37 17.92 6.92 -34.08
CA ILE A 37 17.72 5.55 -33.60
C ILE A 37 18.36 5.33 -32.22
N ALA A 38 19.55 5.89 -31.96
CA ALA A 38 20.26 5.72 -30.71
C ALA A 38 19.60 6.47 -29.53
N PHE A 39 18.91 7.58 -29.77
CA PHE A 39 18.27 8.37 -28.71
C PHE A 39 16.76 8.13 -28.60
N VAL A 40 16.04 8.07 -29.72
CA VAL A 40 14.57 7.99 -29.73
C VAL A 40 14.09 6.58 -29.40
N VAL A 41 14.72 5.53 -29.93
CA VAL A 41 14.26 4.15 -29.72
C VAL A 41 14.37 3.71 -28.25
N PRO A 42 15.47 3.98 -27.51
CA PRO A 42 15.52 3.69 -26.08
C PRO A 42 14.49 4.47 -25.27
N GLN A 43 14.24 5.74 -25.60
CA GLN A 43 13.23 6.54 -24.91
C GLN A 43 11.81 6.00 -25.11
N ILE A 44 11.47 5.55 -26.33
CA ILE A 44 10.16 4.93 -26.60
C ILE A 44 10.02 3.64 -25.80
N ARG A 45 11.02 2.75 -25.84
CA ARG A 45 11.00 1.48 -25.11
C ARG A 45 10.90 1.67 -23.60
N GLU A 46 11.57 2.68 -23.06
CA GLU A 46 11.51 2.96 -21.63
C GLU A 46 10.14 3.53 -21.24
N ARG A 47 9.57 4.43 -22.06
CA ARG A 47 8.19 4.91 -21.84
C ARG A 47 7.16 3.77 -21.90
N GLU A 48 7.30 2.87 -22.86
CA GLU A 48 6.46 1.67 -22.97
C GLU A 48 6.60 0.78 -21.72
N ARG A 49 7.83 0.54 -21.27
CA ARG A 49 8.09 -0.23 -20.06
C ARG A 49 7.49 0.43 -18.82
N LEU A 50 7.62 1.75 -18.68
CA LEU A 50 7.05 2.52 -17.55
C LEU A 50 5.52 2.44 -17.56
N ALA A 51 4.89 2.54 -18.73
CA ALA A 51 3.46 2.40 -18.87
C ALA A 51 2.98 0.99 -18.45
N ILE A 52 3.70 -0.06 -18.84
CA ILE A 52 3.41 -1.45 -18.44
C ILE A 52 3.57 -1.62 -16.92
N GLU A 53 4.71 -1.19 -16.35
CA GLU A 53 4.96 -1.30 -14.89
C GLU A 53 3.93 -0.52 -14.06
N ARG A 54 3.37 0.56 -14.61
CA ARG A 54 2.31 1.37 -13.99
C ARG A 54 0.95 0.69 -14.10
N GLU A 55 0.60 0.13 -15.26
CA GLU A 55 -0.63 -0.66 -15.43
C GLU A 55 -0.64 -1.87 -14.50
N ASP A 56 0.49 -2.58 -14.39
CA ASP A 56 0.64 -3.72 -13.49
C ASP A 56 0.51 -3.29 -12.02
N ALA A 57 1.12 -2.18 -11.62
CA ALA A 57 0.97 -1.64 -10.27
C ALA A 57 -0.48 -1.26 -9.96
N MET A 58 -1.18 -0.60 -10.89
CA MET A 58 -2.60 -0.29 -10.73
C MET A 58 -3.46 -1.55 -10.65
N ARG A 59 -3.16 -2.58 -11.43
CA ARG A 59 -3.86 -3.87 -11.40
C ARG A 59 -3.68 -4.57 -10.05
N VAL A 60 -2.45 -4.59 -9.53
CA VAL A 60 -2.12 -5.16 -8.21
C VAL A 60 -2.84 -4.40 -7.11
N LEU A 61 -2.76 -3.06 -7.09
CA LEU A 61 -3.45 -2.22 -6.12
C LEU A 61 -4.96 -2.45 -6.12
N ASN A 62 -5.58 -2.43 -7.30
CA ASN A 62 -7.01 -2.63 -7.41
C ASN A 62 -7.40 -4.03 -6.93
N ARG A 63 -6.64 -5.06 -7.31
CA ARG A 63 -6.84 -6.44 -6.84
C ARG A 63 -6.75 -6.52 -5.32
N ASP A 64 -5.69 -6.01 -4.71
CA ASP A 64 -5.41 -6.23 -3.30
C ASP A 64 -6.38 -5.45 -2.40
N VAL A 65 -6.72 -4.21 -2.76
CA VAL A 65 -7.77 -3.44 -2.07
C VAL A 65 -9.16 -4.08 -2.23
N ASN A 66 -9.52 -4.52 -3.44
CA ASN A 66 -10.78 -5.24 -3.66
C ASN A 66 -10.82 -6.54 -2.85
N ASN A 67 -9.71 -7.27 -2.78
CA ASN A 67 -9.64 -8.54 -2.08
C ASN A 67 -9.92 -8.36 -0.58
N LEU A 68 -9.41 -7.29 0.05
CA LEU A 68 -9.70 -7.01 1.46
C LEU A 68 -11.21 -6.81 1.72
N LEU A 69 -11.87 -5.97 0.92
CA LEU A 69 -13.32 -5.75 1.05
C LEU A 69 -14.13 -6.99 0.70
N THR A 70 -13.74 -7.71 -0.36
CA THR A 70 -14.44 -8.91 -0.82
C THR A 70 -14.32 -10.04 0.19
N GLN A 71 -13.12 -10.23 0.76
CA GLN A 71 -12.87 -11.18 1.83
C GLN A 71 -13.73 -10.84 3.04
N ALA A 72 -13.69 -9.59 3.51
CA ALA A 72 -14.45 -9.16 4.67
C ALA A 72 -15.97 -9.33 4.48
N ALA A 73 -16.48 -8.94 3.32
CA ALA A 73 -17.90 -9.12 2.98
C ALA A 73 -18.29 -10.60 2.93
N SER A 74 -17.46 -11.45 2.33
CA SER A 74 -17.71 -12.89 2.23
C SER A 74 -17.66 -13.58 3.59
N GLU A 75 -16.67 -13.23 4.43
CA GLU A 75 -16.54 -13.78 5.79
C GLU A 75 -17.70 -13.33 6.69
N LEU A 76 -18.14 -12.07 6.57
CA LEU A 76 -19.33 -11.56 7.27
C LEU A 76 -20.60 -12.27 6.81
N GLN A 77 -20.78 -12.51 5.52
CA GLN A 77 -21.91 -13.26 4.99
C GLN A 77 -21.90 -14.74 5.45
N GLY A 78 -20.72 -15.37 5.47
CA GLY A 78 -20.51 -16.70 6.03
C GLY A 78 -20.84 -16.76 7.53
N LEU A 79 -20.46 -15.72 8.28
CA LEU A 79 -20.77 -15.59 9.70
C LEU A 79 -22.28 -15.43 9.93
N ALA A 80 -22.95 -14.54 9.20
CA ALA A 80 -24.40 -14.32 9.29
C ALA A 80 -25.22 -15.60 8.99
N SER A 81 -24.74 -16.42 8.06
CA SER A 81 -25.36 -17.70 7.72
C SER A 81 -24.97 -18.86 8.64
N SER A 82 -24.04 -18.65 9.58
CA SER A 82 -23.56 -19.69 10.50
C SER A 82 -24.64 -20.13 11.50
N ALA A 83 -24.59 -21.40 11.90
CA ALA A 83 -25.51 -21.95 12.89
C ALA A 83 -25.45 -21.19 14.23
N PHE A 84 -24.25 -20.79 14.67
CA PHE A 84 -24.06 -20.08 15.94
C PHE A 84 -24.80 -18.73 15.95
N VAL A 85 -24.64 -17.93 14.89
CA VAL A 85 -25.31 -16.64 14.76
C VAL A 85 -26.81 -16.81 14.61
N ARG A 86 -27.26 -17.73 13.77
CA ARG A 86 -28.70 -17.94 13.53
C ARG A 86 -29.41 -18.47 14.77
N THR A 87 -28.82 -19.43 15.49
CA THR A 87 -29.38 -19.94 16.75
C THR A 87 -29.47 -18.83 17.80
N TYR A 88 -28.43 -18.00 17.95
CA TYR A 88 -28.50 -16.87 18.88
C TYR A 88 -29.59 -15.88 18.47
N ASN A 89 -29.66 -15.53 17.19
CA ASN A 89 -30.66 -14.63 16.64
C ASN A 89 -32.09 -15.14 16.88
N GLU A 90 -32.37 -16.42 16.62
CA GLU A 90 -33.68 -17.03 16.87
C GLU A 90 -34.08 -16.95 18.35
N ILE A 91 -33.15 -17.24 19.26
CA ILE A 91 -33.40 -17.17 20.70
C ILE A 91 -33.68 -15.73 21.14
N VAL A 92 -32.86 -14.78 20.69
CA VAL A 92 -32.99 -13.36 21.03
C VAL A 92 -34.29 -12.76 20.50
N VAL A 93 -34.69 -13.12 19.29
CA VAL A 93 -35.96 -12.65 18.69
C VAL A 93 -37.17 -13.22 19.45
N ALA A 94 -37.11 -14.47 19.89
CA ALA A 94 -38.22 -15.11 20.60
C ALA A 94 -38.37 -14.62 22.04
N GLU A 95 -37.24 -14.38 22.74
CA GLU A 95 -37.22 -14.02 24.16
C GLU A 95 -36.16 -12.92 24.40
N PRO A 96 -36.49 -11.66 24.07
CA PRO A 96 -35.54 -10.57 24.20
C PRO A 96 -35.42 -10.10 25.66
N ASP A 97 -34.52 -10.73 26.43
CA ASP A 97 -34.11 -10.22 27.76
C ASP A 97 -32.58 -9.99 27.83
N PRO A 98 -32.12 -8.73 27.65
CA PRO A 98 -30.71 -8.39 27.75
C PRO A 98 -30.23 -8.21 29.20
N VAL A 99 -31.12 -8.10 30.19
CA VAL A 99 -30.78 -7.81 31.60
C VAL A 99 -30.63 -9.11 32.39
N ALA A 100 -31.54 -10.06 32.19
CA ALA A 100 -31.53 -11.36 32.85
C ALA A 100 -31.62 -12.51 31.82
N PRO A 101 -30.62 -12.66 30.93
CA PRO A 101 -30.69 -13.64 29.85
C PRO A 101 -30.80 -15.06 30.40
N SER A 102 -31.64 -15.87 29.76
CA SER A 102 -31.84 -17.28 30.11
C SER A 102 -30.55 -18.09 29.94
N ALA A 103 -30.45 -19.25 30.59
CA ALA A 103 -29.26 -20.11 30.47
C ALA A 103 -29.00 -20.51 29.00
N ARG A 104 -30.07 -20.75 28.23
CA ARG A 104 -30.00 -21.06 26.80
C ARG A 104 -29.43 -19.90 26.00
N GLN A 105 -29.89 -18.67 26.25
CA GLN A 105 -29.41 -17.47 25.58
C GLN A 105 -27.93 -17.20 25.89
N ARG A 106 -27.49 -17.37 27.14
CA ARG A 106 -26.07 -17.20 27.52
C ARG A 106 -25.16 -18.20 26.82
N LEU A 107 -25.58 -19.45 26.68
CA LEU A 107 -24.83 -20.48 25.96
C LEU A 107 -24.71 -20.11 24.47
N ALA A 108 -25.81 -19.74 23.83
CA ALA A 108 -25.80 -19.30 22.45
C ALA A 108 -24.95 -18.02 22.25
N GLN A 109 -25.00 -17.06 23.18
CA GLN A 109 -24.19 -15.84 23.15
C GLN A 109 -22.70 -16.17 23.24
N ARG A 110 -22.31 -17.14 24.08
CA ARG A 110 -20.91 -17.57 24.20
C ARG A 110 -20.41 -18.17 22.88
N ASP A 111 -21.21 -19.03 22.26
CA ASP A 111 -20.81 -19.71 21.02
C ASP A 111 -20.76 -18.71 19.84
N LEU A 112 -21.69 -17.74 19.81
CA LEU A 112 -21.63 -16.57 18.94
C LEU A 112 -20.33 -15.78 19.12
N LEU A 113 -20.05 -15.31 20.34
CA LEU A 113 -18.88 -14.47 20.62
C LEU A 113 -17.57 -15.21 20.36
N ARG A 114 -17.53 -16.52 20.55
CA ARG A 114 -16.40 -17.35 20.14
C ARG A 114 -16.19 -17.29 18.63
N SER A 115 -17.25 -17.43 17.82
CA SER A 115 -17.14 -17.31 16.36
C SER A 115 -16.67 -15.92 15.91
N PHE A 116 -17.03 -14.86 16.64
CA PHE A 116 -16.52 -13.51 16.41
C PHE A 116 -15.03 -13.42 16.73
N GLY A 117 -14.60 -13.98 17.87
CA GLY A 117 -13.19 -14.03 18.24
C GLY A 117 -12.35 -14.83 17.25
N ASP A 118 -12.88 -15.95 16.74
CA ASP A 118 -12.21 -16.77 15.72
C ASP A 118 -12.07 -16.02 14.39
N LEU A 119 -13.05 -15.19 14.01
CA LEU A 119 -12.94 -14.31 12.84
C LEU A 119 -11.80 -13.30 13.00
N ILE A 120 -11.77 -12.58 14.12
CA ILE A 120 -10.72 -11.58 14.40
C ILE A 120 -9.35 -12.24 14.46
N THR A 121 -9.23 -13.40 15.12
CA THR A 121 -7.94 -14.09 15.31
C THR A 121 -7.32 -14.56 13.98
N ARG A 122 -8.13 -14.84 12.95
CA ARG A 122 -7.63 -15.23 11.62
C ARG A 122 -6.98 -14.08 10.87
N SER A 123 -7.47 -12.85 11.07
CA SER A 123 -6.99 -11.64 10.39
C SER A 123 -6.97 -10.45 11.36
N PRO A 124 -6.07 -10.44 12.35
CA PRO A 124 -6.09 -9.45 13.43
C PRO A 124 -5.73 -8.04 12.94
N ASP A 125 -5.04 -7.89 11.81
CA ASP A 125 -4.74 -6.57 11.26
C ASP A 125 -5.94 -5.96 10.50
N LEU A 126 -6.88 -6.81 10.05
CA LEU A 126 -8.05 -6.39 9.27
C LEU A 126 -9.25 -6.07 10.15
N TYR A 127 -9.54 -6.90 11.16
CA TYR A 127 -10.76 -6.79 11.96
C TYR A 127 -10.50 -6.09 13.29
N LEU A 128 -11.18 -4.95 13.50
CA LEU A 128 -11.15 -4.19 14.75
C LEU A 128 -12.24 -4.66 15.73
N ALA A 129 -13.44 -4.93 15.23
CA ALA A 129 -14.52 -5.43 16.05
C ALA A 129 -15.55 -6.22 15.23
N VAL A 130 -16.27 -7.11 15.90
CA VAL A 130 -17.44 -7.80 15.35
C VAL A 130 -18.56 -7.71 16.38
N ARG A 131 -19.73 -7.22 15.97
CA ARG A 131 -20.86 -6.97 16.86
C ARG A 131 -22.13 -7.63 16.34
N TYR A 132 -22.94 -8.09 17.28
CA TYR A 132 -24.35 -8.37 17.05
C TYR A 132 -25.17 -7.18 17.55
N LEU A 133 -25.93 -6.59 16.63
CA LEU A 133 -26.77 -5.44 16.85
C LEU A 133 -28.24 -5.84 16.77
N THR A 134 -29.08 -5.30 17.66
CA THR A 134 -30.53 -5.36 17.45
C THR A 134 -30.98 -4.34 16.43
N ARG A 135 -32.21 -4.51 15.94
CA ARG A 135 -32.87 -3.53 15.07
C ARG A 135 -33.05 -2.16 15.73
N ASP A 136 -33.19 -2.14 17.05
CA ASP A 136 -33.26 -0.91 17.84
C ASP A 136 -31.88 -0.27 18.10
N ASN A 137 -30.85 -0.68 17.34
CA ASN A 137 -29.51 -0.13 17.39
C ASN A 137 -28.79 -0.33 18.74
N ALA A 138 -29.03 -1.46 19.41
CA ALA A 138 -28.31 -1.82 20.63
C ALA A 138 -27.31 -2.95 20.39
N VAL A 139 -26.18 -2.92 21.08
CA VAL A 139 -25.16 -3.99 21.05
C VAL A 139 -25.51 -5.04 22.10
N TRP A 140 -25.68 -6.29 21.67
CA TRP A 140 -25.94 -7.42 22.58
C TRP A 140 -24.73 -8.32 22.78
N GLY A 141 -23.74 -8.23 21.89
CA GLY A 141 -22.47 -8.91 22.03
C GLY A 141 -21.46 -8.32 21.07
N GLU A 142 -20.24 -8.12 21.54
CA GLU A 142 -19.14 -7.66 20.70
C GLU A 142 -17.86 -8.43 21.03
N ALA A 143 -17.09 -8.74 20.00
CA ALA A 143 -15.69 -9.08 20.13
C ALA A 143 -14.89 -7.88 19.64
N GLN A 144 -13.91 -7.44 20.42
CA GLN A 144 -13.07 -6.29 20.10
C GLN A 144 -11.61 -6.73 20.02
N ASN A 145 -10.89 -6.15 19.07
CA ASN A 145 -9.47 -6.32 18.90
C ASN A 145 -8.75 -5.07 19.40
N LEU A 146 -8.08 -5.19 20.54
CA LEU A 146 -7.33 -4.09 21.14
C LEU A 146 -5.84 -4.41 20.99
N GLY A 147 -5.27 -4.05 19.84
CA GLY A 147 -3.85 -4.23 19.55
C GLY A 147 -3.42 -5.70 19.50
N GLY A 148 -4.23 -6.57 18.88
CA GLY A 148 -3.97 -8.00 18.74
C GLY A 148 -4.54 -8.86 19.87
N GLN A 149 -5.05 -8.24 20.93
CA GLN A 149 -5.76 -8.95 21.99
C GLN A 149 -7.28 -8.93 21.74
N VAL A 150 -7.87 -10.11 21.55
CA VAL A 150 -9.31 -10.28 21.38
C VAL A 150 -10.01 -10.29 22.74
N THR A 151 -10.92 -9.35 22.95
CA THR A 151 -11.77 -9.26 24.14
C THR A 151 -13.22 -9.54 23.78
N LEU A 152 -13.85 -10.50 24.47
CA LEU A 152 -15.26 -10.82 24.29
C LEU A 152 -16.10 -10.07 25.33
N VAL A 153 -17.03 -9.25 24.86
CA VAL A 153 -17.90 -8.41 25.68
C VAL A 153 -19.34 -8.90 25.52
N THR A 154 -19.92 -9.35 26.63
CA THR A 154 -21.28 -9.90 26.70
C THR A 154 -22.32 -8.87 27.16
N ARG A 155 -21.89 -7.65 27.47
CA ARG A 155 -22.73 -6.63 28.10
C ARG A 155 -23.62 -5.95 27.06
N PHE A 156 -24.92 -5.89 27.36
CA PHE A 156 -25.86 -5.05 26.63
C PHE A 156 -25.52 -3.56 26.78
N ARG A 157 -25.46 -2.84 25.66
CA ARG A 157 -25.37 -1.38 25.64
C ARG A 157 -26.14 -0.81 24.47
N GLN A 158 -26.73 0.37 24.66
CA GLN A 158 -27.21 1.18 23.55
C GLN A 158 -26.00 1.73 22.78
N ARG A 159 -26.08 1.76 21.44
CA ARG A 159 -25.07 2.46 20.65
C ARG A 159 -25.21 3.96 20.85
N LEU A 160 -24.08 4.65 20.86
CA LEU A 160 -24.05 6.10 20.83
C LEU A 160 -24.65 6.59 19.51
N VAL A 161 -25.21 7.80 19.51
CA VAL A 161 -25.80 8.40 18.30
C VAL A 161 -24.78 8.46 17.16
N MET A 162 -23.52 8.75 17.48
CA MET A 162 -22.40 8.79 16.52
C MET A 162 -22.02 7.41 15.95
N GLU A 163 -22.37 6.32 16.64
CA GLU A 163 -22.17 4.97 16.11
C GLU A 163 -23.30 4.59 15.15
N SER A 164 -24.49 5.21 15.22
CA SER A 164 -25.60 4.91 14.31
C SER A 164 -25.34 5.54 12.94
N ASP A 165 -25.47 4.75 11.87
CA ASP A 165 -25.22 5.22 10.51
C ASP A 165 -26.30 4.79 9.51
N THR A 166 -26.25 5.41 8.33
CA THR A 166 -27.21 5.16 7.25
C THR A 166 -27.16 3.75 6.69
N ALA A 167 -26.02 3.06 6.77
CA ALA A 167 -25.90 1.68 6.29
C ALA A 167 -26.59 0.70 7.24
N PHE A 168 -26.46 0.89 8.55
CA PHE A 168 -27.24 0.14 9.53
C PHE A 168 -28.75 0.31 9.30
N ASN A 169 -29.21 1.55 9.07
CA ASN A 169 -30.62 1.83 8.76
C ASN A 169 -31.06 1.16 7.45
N ALA A 170 -30.20 1.16 6.42
CA ALA A 170 -30.49 0.48 5.15
C ALA A 170 -30.68 -1.04 5.34
N VAL A 171 -29.83 -1.69 6.16
CA VAL A 171 -29.95 -3.13 6.44
C VAL A 171 -31.20 -3.47 7.24
N THR A 172 -31.61 -2.62 8.18
CA THR A 172 -32.76 -2.88 9.05
C THR A 172 -34.11 -2.54 8.41
N GLN A 173 -34.14 -1.54 7.51
CA GLN A 173 -35.38 -1.02 6.92
C GLN A 173 -35.68 -1.59 5.53
N SER A 174 -34.67 -2.06 4.80
CA SER A 174 -34.87 -2.61 3.45
C SER A 174 -34.86 -4.14 3.47
N THR A 175 -35.48 -4.75 2.47
CA THR A 175 -35.37 -6.19 2.21
C THR A 175 -34.00 -6.60 1.64
N HIS A 176 -32.97 -5.75 1.78
CA HIS A 176 -31.61 -6.08 1.32
C HIS A 176 -31.06 -7.28 2.07
N THR A 177 -30.61 -8.26 1.31
CA THR A 177 -29.95 -9.47 1.79
C THR A 177 -28.43 -9.43 1.60
N GLY A 178 -27.88 -8.30 1.14
CA GLY A 178 -26.45 -8.10 0.87
C GLY A 178 -25.73 -7.30 1.93
N VAL A 179 -24.39 -7.35 1.90
CA VAL A 179 -23.52 -6.53 2.75
C VAL A 179 -23.66 -5.06 2.36
N GLN A 180 -23.88 -4.20 3.36
CA GLN A 180 -23.88 -2.74 3.23
C GLN A 180 -22.62 -2.18 3.87
N VAL A 181 -21.97 -1.24 3.20
CA VAL A 181 -20.80 -0.55 3.73
C VAL A 181 -21.23 0.76 4.37
N GLY A 182 -20.89 0.89 5.65
CA GLY A 182 -21.05 2.10 6.43
C GLY A 182 -20.13 3.23 5.97
N PRO A 183 -20.35 4.45 6.47
CA PRO A 183 -19.44 5.55 6.25
C PRO A 183 -18.06 5.24 6.84
N VAL A 184 -17.02 5.81 6.25
CA VAL A 184 -15.67 5.73 6.80
C VAL A 184 -15.55 6.66 8.00
N ASN A 185 -15.14 6.11 9.13
CA ASN A 185 -14.81 6.86 10.32
C ASN A 185 -13.32 7.16 10.34
N THR A 186 -12.96 8.40 9.99
CA THR A 186 -11.56 8.84 9.95
C THR A 186 -10.97 9.08 11.34
N PHE A 187 -11.78 9.23 12.38
CA PHE A 187 -11.30 9.40 13.76
C PHE A 187 -10.86 8.07 14.38
N ASP A 188 -11.67 7.03 14.20
CA ASP A 188 -11.35 5.67 14.66
C ASP A 188 -10.61 4.85 13.60
N GLU A 189 -10.20 5.48 12.50
CA GLU A 189 -9.53 4.87 11.34
C GLU A 189 -10.18 3.54 10.90
N SER A 190 -11.50 3.55 10.74
CA SER A 190 -12.28 2.33 10.50
C SER A 190 -13.40 2.50 9.49
N VAL A 191 -13.87 1.38 8.96
CA VAL A 191 -15.09 1.29 8.15
C VAL A 191 -15.94 0.12 8.63
N SER A 192 -17.25 0.33 8.73
CA SER A 192 -18.18 -0.72 9.15
C SER A 192 -18.79 -1.44 7.95
N LEU A 193 -18.90 -2.76 8.04
CA LEU A 193 -19.71 -3.59 7.17
C LEU A 193 -20.91 -4.13 7.95
N TYR A 194 -22.08 -4.11 7.33
CA TYR A 194 -23.33 -4.56 7.94
C TYR A 194 -24.01 -5.62 7.10
N ILE A 195 -24.61 -6.62 7.76
CA ILE A 195 -25.51 -7.59 7.11
C ILE A 195 -26.62 -8.01 8.08
N ALA A 196 -27.83 -8.16 7.58
CA ALA A 196 -28.91 -8.74 8.38
C ALA A 196 -28.65 -10.24 8.60
N VAL A 197 -28.83 -10.72 9.83
CA VAL A 197 -28.85 -12.17 10.08
C VAL A 197 -30.12 -12.78 9.49
N ASP A 198 -31.24 -12.08 9.67
CA ASP A 198 -32.56 -12.42 9.13
C ASP A 198 -33.45 -11.16 9.01
N GLN A 199 -34.54 -11.25 8.24
CA GLN A 199 -35.53 -10.19 8.00
C GLN A 199 -36.35 -9.80 9.22
N THR A 200 -36.30 -10.56 10.30
CA THR A 200 -36.93 -10.25 11.60
C THR A 200 -35.90 -10.13 12.72
N GLY A 201 -34.64 -10.47 12.43
CA GLY A 201 -33.58 -10.62 13.39
C GLY A 201 -32.67 -9.40 13.55
N GLY A 202 -31.56 -9.61 14.25
CA GLY A 202 -30.47 -8.66 14.40
C GLY A 202 -29.61 -8.50 13.15
N VAL A 203 -28.64 -7.60 13.28
CA VAL A 203 -27.67 -7.21 12.26
C VAL A 203 -26.29 -7.55 12.79
N LEU A 204 -25.47 -8.17 11.95
CA LEU A 204 -24.04 -8.26 12.22
C LEU A 204 -23.35 -7.01 11.70
N GLN A 205 -22.45 -6.47 12.51
CA GLN A 205 -21.52 -5.43 12.13
C GLN A 205 -20.10 -5.98 12.25
N VAL A 206 -19.27 -5.70 11.25
CA VAL A 206 -17.81 -5.89 11.32
C VAL A 206 -17.15 -4.55 11.10
N GLU A 207 -16.22 -4.16 11.97
CA GLU A 207 -15.38 -2.98 11.79
C GLU A 207 -14.04 -3.41 11.21
N LEU A 208 -13.68 -2.84 10.06
CA LEU A 208 -12.41 -3.03 9.39
C LEU A 208 -11.46 -1.89 9.71
N SER A 209 -10.19 -2.21 9.85
CA SER A 209 -9.11 -1.25 10.03
C SER A 209 -8.73 -0.59 8.69
N LEU A 210 -8.65 0.74 8.65
CA LEU A 210 -8.09 1.47 7.52
C LEU A 210 -6.58 1.20 7.36
N ALA A 211 -5.88 0.81 8.43
CA ALA A 211 -4.46 0.46 8.39
C ALA A 211 -4.20 -0.78 7.50
N ALA A 212 -5.13 -1.74 7.44
CA ALA A 212 -5.02 -2.89 6.53
C ALA A 212 -5.00 -2.45 5.06
N PHE A 213 -5.82 -1.45 4.71
CA PHE A 213 -5.81 -0.85 3.37
C PHE A 213 -4.52 -0.07 3.11
N GLN A 214 -4.01 0.69 4.09
CA GLN A 214 -2.71 1.37 3.97
C GLN A 214 -1.57 0.37 3.70
N ALA A 215 -1.54 -0.76 4.39
CA ALA A 215 -0.56 -1.81 4.17
C ALA A 215 -0.63 -2.38 2.74
N ALA A 216 -1.83 -2.57 2.19
CA ALA A 216 -2.00 -3.00 0.79
C ALA A 216 -1.50 -1.93 -0.20
N LEU A 217 -1.74 -0.64 0.08
CA LEU A 217 -1.24 0.46 -0.75
C LEU A 217 0.29 0.58 -0.70
N ALA A 218 0.90 0.31 0.46
CA ALA A 218 2.35 0.39 0.67
C ALA A 218 3.15 -0.62 -0.16
N GLN A 219 2.56 -1.75 -0.58
CA GLN A 219 3.26 -2.75 -1.38
C GLN A 219 3.77 -2.21 -2.73
N VAL A 220 3.15 -1.15 -3.24
CA VAL A 220 3.54 -0.53 -4.51
C VAL A 220 4.69 0.48 -4.36
N SER A 221 5.02 0.88 -3.13
CA SER A 221 6.19 1.71 -2.81
C SER A 221 7.41 0.89 -2.37
N ASP A 222 7.32 -0.45 -2.23
CA ASP A 222 8.34 -1.36 -1.65
C ASP A 222 9.66 -1.52 -2.45
N GLY A 223 9.95 -0.62 -3.38
CA GLY A 223 11.33 -0.31 -3.77
C GLY A 223 12.08 -1.37 -4.58
N THR A 224 11.35 -2.31 -5.20
CA THR A 224 11.90 -3.31 -6.13
C THR A 224 12.33 -2.68 -7.46
N SER A 225 11.74 -1.55 -7.87
CA SER A 225 12.15 -0.77 -9.04
C SER A 225 12.94 0.49 -8.63
N PRO A 226 14.19 0.68 -9.10
CA PRO A 226 14.99 1.86 -8.79
C PRO A 226 14.38 3.17 -9.32
N LEU A 227 13.44 3.09 -10.27
CA LEU A 227 12.76 4.24 -10.89
C LEU A 227 11.61 4.79 -10.03
N PHE A 228 11.00 3.94 -9.20
CA PHE A 228 9.81 4.26 -8.41
C PHE A 228 10.08 4.28 -6.90
N LYS A 229 11.34 4.01 -6.50
CA LYS A 229 11.81 3.75 -5.13
C LYS A 229 11.60 4.90 -4.12
N SER A 230 11.34 6.12 -4.58
CA SER A 230 11.24 7.29 -3.70
C SER A 230 10.05 8.22 -3.98
N GLU A 231 9.27 7.98 -5.04
CA GLU A 231 8.33 9.02 -5.54
C GLU A 231 6.95 8.49 -5.97
N ARG A 232 6.76 7.17 -5.97
CA ARG A 232 5.47 6.54 -6.24
C ARG A 232 4.62 6.52 -4.98
N ARG A 233 3.40 7.04 -5.09
CA ARG A 233 2.44 7.19 -3.99
C ARG A 233 1.11 6.55 -4.41
N ALA A 234 0.51 5.76 -3.55
CA ALA A 234 -0.82 5.20 -3.75
C ALA A 234 -1.77 5.71 -2.67
N ILE A 235 -2.98 6.04 -3.08
CA ILE A 235 -4.03 6.58 -2.22
C ILE A 235 -5.35 5.88 -2.50
N LEU A 236 -6.16 5.70 -1.46
CA LEU A 236 -7.54 5.25 -1.55
C LEU A 236 -8.44 6.43 -1.23
N VAL A 237 -9.41 6.73 -2.08
CA VAL A 237 -10.36 7.82 -1.90
C VAL A 237 -11.79 7.35 -2.07
N ASN A 238 -12.73 8.06 -1.43
CA ASN A 238 -14.16 7.83 -1.62
C ASN A 238 -14.74 8.56 -2.85
N ASN A 239 -16.05 8.48 -2.99
CA ASN A 239 -16.84 9.15 -4.03
C ASN A 239 -16.72 10.70 -4.02
N THR A 240 -16.39 11.29 -2.88
CA THR A 240 -16.17 12.75 -2.72
C THR A 240 -14.69 13.15 -2.79
N SER A 241 -13.81 12.23 -3.22
CA SER A 241 -12.35 12.42 -3.26
C SER A 241 -11.72 12.69 -1.89
N THR A 242 -12.37 12.28 -0.81
CA THR A 242 -11.80 12.29 0.55
C THR A 242 -10.82 11.12 0.67
N VAL A 243 -9.64 11.37 1.24
CA VAL A 243 -8.60 10.36 1.44
C VAL A 243 -9.01 9.42 2.57
N LEU A 244 -8.98 8.11 2.29
CA LEU A 244 -9.31 7.05 3.24
C LEU A 244 -8.05 6.33 3.74
N ALA A 245 -7.07 6.12 2.85
CA ALA A 245 -5.80 5.47 3.17
C ALA A 245 -4.70 5.91 2.19
N LEU A 246 -3.44 5.81 2.60
CA LEU A 246 -2.26 6.22 1.84
C LEU A 246 -1.07 5.28 2.07
N SER A 247 -0.20 5.13 1.07
CA SER A 247 0.92 4.16 1.02
C SER A 247 2.21 4.57 1.76
N ASN A 248 2.21 5.68 2.50
CA ASN A 248 3.35 6.43 3.12
C ASN A 248 3.99 7.59 2.32
N PHE A 249 4.59 8.51 3.12
CA PHE A 249 5.16 9.85 2.88
C PHE A 249 4.19 11.05 2.87
N SER A 250 4.73 12.22 3.26
CA SER A 250 4.03 13.51 3.40
C SER A 250 3.36 13.93 2.09
N ILE A 251 2.09 13.59 1.96
CA ILE A 251 1.24 14.05 0.88
C ILE A 251 0.43 15.21 1.42
N ASP A 252 0.43 16.33 0.71
CA ASP A 252 -0.55 17.37 0.97
C ASP A 252 -1.93 16.85 0.52
N GLU A 253 -2.69 16.32 1.47
CA GLU A 253 -4.03 15.78 1.25
C GLU A 253 -4.96 16.84 0.63
N THR A 254 -4.75 18.12 0.93
CA THR A 254 -5.54 19.22 0.38
C THR A 254 -5.27 19.36 -1.11
N ALA A 255 -4.00 19.34 -1.51
CA ALA A 255 -3.60 19.40 -2.91
C ALA A 255 -4.07 18.17 -3.69
N VAL A 256 -3.94 16.97 -3.10
CA VAL A 256 -4.41 15.72 -3.73
C VAL A 256 -5.93 15.72 -3.90
N ARG A 257 -6.67 16.10 -2.86
CA ARG A 257 -8.14 16.21 -2.93
C ARG A 257 -8.55 17.19 -4.02
N PHE A 258 -7.92 18.38 -4.06
CA PHE A 258 -8.16 19.35 -5.11
C PHE A 258 -7.91 18.75 -6.51
N ASN A 259 -6.76 18.13 -6.73
CA ASN A 259 -6.40 17.53 -8.02
C ASN A 259 -7.38 16.42 -8.45
N LEU A 260 -7.79 15.55 -7.52
CA LEU A 260 -8.75 14.47 -7.80
C LEU A 260 -10.17 14.96 -8.03
N THR A 261 -10.53 16.16 -7.55
CA THR A 261 -11.82 16.78 -7.93
C THR A 261 -11.80 17.36 -9.34
N GLN A 262 -10.62 17.75 -9.86
CA GLN A 262 -10.47 18.19 -11.25
C GLN A 262 -10.54 17.02 -12.25
N ILE A 263 -10.25 15.80 -11.80
CA ILE A 263 -10.25 14.59 -12.62
C ILE A 263 -11.15 13.53 -11.99
N PRO A 264 -12.49 13.70 -12.05
CA PRO A 264 -13.41 12.74 -11.46
C PRO A 264 -13.41 11.41 -12.24
N GLY A 265 -13.68 10.31 -11.54
CA GLY A 265 -13.85 8.98 -12.15
C GLY A 265 -12.57 8.16 -12.28
N VAL A 266 -12.58 7.24 -13.26
CA VAL A 266 -11.50 6.31 -13.61
C VAL A 266 -10.70 6.90 -14.76
N PHE A 267 -9.36 6.86 -14.66
CA PHE A 267 -8.49 7.40 -15.70
C PHE A 267 -7.15 6.68 -15.69
N THR A 268 -6.58 6.50 -16.88
CA THR A 268 -5.37 5.69 -17.04
C THR A 268 -4.11 6.50 -16.82
N ASP A 269 -4.01 7.73 -17.34
CA ASP A 269 -2.86 8.61 -17.17
C ASP A 269 -3.29 10.07 -17.37
N THR A 270 -3.16 10.89 -16.34
CA THR A 270 -3.49 12.32 -16.41
C THR A 270 -2.48 13.15 -15.63
N TRP A 271 -1.95 14.18 -16.30
CA TRP A 271 -0.95 15.07 -15.71
C TRP A 271 -1.62 16.18 -14.92
N VAL A 272 -1.17 16.38 -13.67
CA VAL A 272 -1.53 17.54 -12.86
C VAL A 272 -0.26 18.14 -12.28
N GLY A 273 0.13 19.31 -12.81
CA GLY A 273 1.43 19.89 -12.52
C GLY A 273 2.56 18.94 -12.93
N ASN A 274 3.38 18.54 -11.98
CA ASN A 274 4.50 17.62 -12.20
C ASN A 274 4.13 16.15 -11.97
N ASP A 275 2.93 15.86 -11.47
CA ASP A 275 2.52 14.52 -11.09
C ASP A 275 1.67 13.86 -12.18
N LEU A 276 1.89 12.57 -12.37
CA LEU A 276 1.11 11.71 -13.26
C LEU A 276 0.18 10.85 -12.42
N TYR A 277 -1.13 11.02 -12.63
CA TYR A 277 -2.20 10.34 -11.92
C TYR A 277 -2.81 9.21 -12.75
N SER A 278 -3.05 8.07 -12.11
CA SER A 278 -3.91 6.98 -12.61
C SER A 278 -4.91 6.66 -11.52
N ALA A 279 -6.15 6.36 -11.87
CA ALA A 279 -7.14 5.91 -10.91
C ALA A 279 -7.97 4.76 -11.47
N SER A 280 -8.27 3.82 -10.59
CA SER A 280 -9.16 2.71 -10.87
C SER A 280 -10.23 2.63 -9.79
N GLN A 281 -11.44 2.30 -10.20
CA GLN A 281 -12.56 2.14 -9.29
C GLN A 281 -12.50 0.74 -8.66
N ILE A 282 -12.73 0.69 -7.35
CA ILE A 282 -12.95 -0.53 -6.57
C ILE A 282 -14.35 -1.05 -6.84
N ASN A 283 -14.56 -2.37 -6.80
CA ASN A 283 -15.85 -2.99 -7.04
C ASN A 283 -16.95 -2.28 -6.22
N PRO A 284 -18.07 -1.89 -6.85
CA PRO A 284 -19.09 -1.11 -6.18
C PRO A 284 -19.81 -1.97 -5.14
N TYR A 285 -19.73 -1.57 -3.87
CA TYR A 285 -20.61 -2.05 -2.82
C TYR A 285 -21.70 -1.01 -2.55
N PRO A 286 -22.91 -1.44 -2.14
CA PRO A 286 -23.89 -0.52 -1.60
C PRO A 286 -23.34 0.17 -0.35
N GLY A 287 -23.33 1.50 -0.33
CA GLY A 287 -22.82 2.28 0.80
C GLY A 287 -22.76 3.79 0.48
N ALA A 288 -22.78 4.62 1.52
CA ALA A 288 -22.84 6.08 1.38
C ALA A 288 -21.59 6.69 0.72
N ASP A 289 -20.43 6.08 0.96
CA ASP A 289 -19.13 6.60 0.50
C ASP A 289 -18.63 5.97 -0.80
N PHE A 290 -19.41 5.06 -1.40
CA PHE A 290 -19.06 4.41 -2.67
C PHE A 290 -19.48 5.26 -3.89
N PRO A 291 -18.80 5.13 -5.04
CA PRO A 291 -17.68 4.23 -5.29
C PRO A 291 -16.34 4.72 -4.73
N TRP A 292 -15.55 3.79 -4.19
CA TRP A 292 -14.15 4.04 -3.84
C TRP A 292 -13.26 3.94 -5.07
N ARG A 293 -12.15 4.69 -5.05
CA ARG A 293 -11.15 4.71 -6.10
C ARG A 293 -9.76 4.58 -5.48
N VAL A 294 -8.95 3.69 -6.05
CA VAL A 294 -7.51 3.71 -5.78
C VAL A 294 -6.86 4.56 -6.85
N ALA A 295 -5.99 5.47 -6.43
CA ALA A 295 -5.18 6.28 -7.32
C ALA A 295 -3.69 6.10 -7.05
N LEU A 296 -2.93 6.07 -8.14
CA LEU A 296 -1.48 6.02 -8.17
C LEU A 296 -0.96 7.35 -8.69
N ILE A 297 -0.02 7.92 -7.96
CA ILE A 297 0.60 9.20 -8.22
C ILE A 297 2.10 8.97 -8.36
N ASP A 298 2.62 9.19 -9.55
CA ASP A 298 4.06 9.18 -9.80
C ASP A 298 4.54 10.61 -10.08
N ASN A 299 5.74 10.97 -9.65
CA ASN A 299 6.36 12.23 -10.07
C ASN A 299 6.85 12.10 -11.52
N GLY A 300 6.16 12.78 -12.41
CA GLY A 300 6.44 12.71 -13.83
C GLY A 300 7.75 13.38 -14.24
N THR A 301 8.28 14.34 -13.46
CA THR A 301 9.60 14.92 -13.75
C THR A 301 10.72 13.90 -13.53
N ALA A 302 10.66 13.11 -12.46
CA ALA A 302 11.62 12.04 -12.21
C ALA A 302 11.49 10.91 -13.24
N LEU A 303 10.27 10.57 -13.66
CA LEU A 303 10.05 9.61 -14.75
C LEU A 303 10.71 10.04 -16.06
N LEU A 304 10.57 11.32 -16.42
CA LEU A 304 11.16 11.87 -17.65
C LEU A 304 12.70 11.97 -17.57
N VAL A 305 13.26 12.37 -16.43
CA VAL A 305 14.71 12.46 -16.22
C VAL A 305 15.34 11.07 -16.27
N ASN A 306 14.73 10.08 -15.63
CA ASN A 306 15.25 8.73 -15.66
C ASN A 306 15.20 8.11 -17.06
N ALA A 307 14.10 8.30 -17.81
CA ALA A 307 14.01 7.86 -19.20
C ALA A 307 15.08 8.51 -20.10
N ASN A 308 15.47 9.76 -19.80
CA ASN A 308 16.55 10.43 -20.50
C ASN A 308 17.93 9.88 -20.12
N ASN A 309 18.20 9.61 -18.85
CA ASN A 309 19.50 9.12 -18.39
C ASN A 309 19.82 7.69 -18.88
N THR A 310 18.85 6.78 -18.93
CA THR A 310 19.04 5.43 -19.52
C THR A 310 19.31 5.49 -21.01
N SER A 311 18.70 6.44 -21.75
CA SER A 311 18.97 6.63 -23.18
C SER A 311 20.42 7.04 -23.46
N ILE A 312 21.01 7.88 -22.59
CA ILE A 312 22.41 8.29 -22.67
C ILE A 312 23.32 7.09 -22.43
N VAL A 313 23.12 6.33 -21.36
CA VAL A 313 23.95 5.15 -21.04
C VAL A 313 23.87 4.08 -22.14
N ALA A 314 22.67 3.83 -22.72
CA ALA A 314 22.50 2.91 -23.83
C ALA A 314 23.21 3.39 -25.12
N ALA A 315 23.20 4.70 -25.40
CA ALA A 315 23.91 5.29 -26.52
C ALA A 315 25.44 5.16 -26.34
N TRP A 316 25.97 5.43 -25.14
CA TRP A 316 27.40 5.24 -24.83
C TRP A 316 27.82 3.77 -24.84
N GLY A 317 26.97 2.84 -24.37
CA GLY A 317 27.21 1.40 -24.43
C GLY A 317 27.29 0.88 -25.86
N ARG A 318 26.42 1.35 -26.76
CA ARG A 318 26.46 0.99 -28.19
C ARG A 318 27.61 1.65 -28.96
N LEU A 319 27.98 2.88 -28.62
CA LEU A 319 29.14 3.55 -29.19
C LEU A 319 30.48 2.95 -28.67
N GLY A 320 30.50 2.47 -27.43
CA GLY A 320 31.65 1.78 -26.83
C GLY A 320 31.82 0.35 -27.34
N ALA A 321 30.73 -0.40 -27.54
CA ALA A 321 30.77 -1.75 -28.10
C ALA A 321 31.08 -1.77 -29.62
N GLY A 322 30.91 -0.64 -30.32
CA GLY A 322 31.29 -0.47 -31.73
C GLY A 322 32.77 -0.14 -31.98
N ARG A 323 33.58 0.01 -30.93
CA ARG A 323 35.04 0.19 -31.01
C ARG A 323 35.76 -0.95 -30.28
N GLY A 324 35.63 -2.15 -30.82
CA GLY A 324 36.67 -3.17 -30.67
C GLY A 324 37.88 -2.76 -31.52
N GLY A 325 38.80 -2.00 -30.94
CA GLY A 325 40.03 -1.56 -31.59
C GLY A 325 40.82 -0.68 -30.64
N ASP A 326 41.83 -1.30 -30.02
CA ASP A 326 42.77 -0.76 -29.04
C ASP A 326 43.05 0.74 -29.17
N LEU A 327 42.69 1.50 -28.14
CA LEU A 327 43.43 2.70 -27.80
C LEU A 327 43.52 2.81 -26.27
N HIS A 328 44.74 2.58 -25.78
CA HIS A 328 45.18 3.02 -24.46
C HIS A 328 44.87 4.52 -24.32
N VAL A 329 43.88 4.85 -23.50
CA VAL A 329 43.70 6.19 -22.96
C VAL A 329 43.98 6.09 -21.47
N ARG A 330 45.15 6.59 -21.08
CA ARG A 330 45.51 6.86 -19.69
C ARG A 330 44.46 7.82 -19.09
N PRO A 331 43.96 7.59 -17.87
CA PRO A 331 43.17 8.59 -17.18
C PRO A 331 44.06 9.78 -16.78
N ALA A 332 43.60 10.99 -17.12
CA ALA A 332 44.16 12.23 -16.63
C ALA A 332 43.75 12.44 -15.16
N VAL A 333 44.67 13.04 -14.41
CA VAL A 333 44.69 13.25 -12.97
C VAL A 333 43.73 14.37 -12.53
N GLY A 334 43.08 14.17 -11.38
CA GLY A 334 42.32 15.15 -10.57
C GLY A 334 41.04 14.49 -10.05
N GLU A 335 40.75 14.26 -8.77
CA GLU A 335 41.23 14.75 -7.48
C GLU A 335 41.33 13.57 -6.50
N ARG A 336 42.38 13.57 -5.65
CA ARG A 336 42.47 12.66 -4.51
C ARG A 336 41.56 13.18 -3.39
N ILE A 337 40.50 12.45 -3.07
CA ILE A 337 39.99 12.38 -1.69
C ILE A 337 40.67 11.16 -1.07
N GLU A 338 41.58 11.40 -0.13
CA GLU A 338 42.26 10.35 0.61
C GLU A 338 41.28 9.66 1.56
N ALA A 339 40.89 8.43 1.21
CA ALA A 339 40.40 7.45 2.17
C ALA A 339 41.57 6.55 2.56
N VAL A 340 42.10 6.77 3.76
CA VAL A 340 43.13 5.94 4.40
C VAL A 340 42.58 4.53 4.61
N PRO A 341 43.27 3.45 4.17
CA PRO A 341 42.85 2.09 4.45
C PRO A 341 43.59 1.54 5.67
N GLU A 342 42.92 1.41 6.82
CA GLU A 342 43.44 0.58 7.90
C GLU A 342 43.00 -0.88 7.72
N ARG A 343 43.93 -1.71 7.21
CA ARG A 343 43.88 -3.16 7.42
C ARG A 343 44.63 -3.49 8.70
N ARG A 344 43.87 -4.05 9.65
CA ARG A 344 44.21 -5.12 10.62
C ARG A 344 45.70 -5.35 10.87
N THR A 345 46.11 -5.16 12.13
CA THR A 345 47.09 -6.06 12.76
C THR A 345 46.53 -6.64 14.06
N LEU A 346 46.84 -7.91 14.25
CA LEU A 346 46.31 -8.82 15.25
C LEU A 346 47.54 -9.36 16.01
N ARG A 347 47.69 -9.04 17.30
CA ARG A 347 48.40 -9.78 18.37
C ARG A 347 48.67 -8.82 19.54
N ARG A 348 48.80 -9.21 20.82
CA ARG A 348 48.36 -10.28 21.73
C ARG A 348 49.15 -9.97 23.03
N ARG A 349 48.55 -10.22 24.20
CA ARG A 349 49.12 -10.18 25.59
C ARG A 349 49.08 -8.78 26.25
N THR A 350 48.67 -8.59 27.51
CA THR A 350 48.54 -9.51 28.66
C THR A 350 47.72 -8.89 29.81
N ALA A 351 47.07 -9.76 30.58
CA ALA A 351 46.94 -9.77 32.04
C ALA A 351 45.84 -8.96 32.77
N GLY A 352 45.11 -9.70 33.61
CA GLY A 352 44.42 -9.27 34.84
C GLY A 352 42.95 -8.86 34.63
N ASP A 353 41.97 -9.39 35.35
CA ASP A 353 41.93 -10.35 36.44
C ASP A 353 40.45 -10.75 36.63
N ARG A 354 40.19 -12.03 36.96
CA ARG A 354 39.19 -12.51 37.95
C ARG A 354 37.80 -11.83 38.01
N ARG A 355 36.62 -12.48 37.93
CA ARG A 355 36.09 -13.83 38.25
C ARG A 355 34.71 -13.91 37.54
N SER A 356 34.34 -14.95 36.78
CA SER A 356 33.62 -16.17 37.21
C SER A 356 32.57 -15.92 38.32
N PHE A 357 31.27 -16.21 38.11
CA PHE A 357 30.74 -17.57 38.03
C PHE A 357 29.37 -17.63 37.35
N ALA A 358 29.22 -18.66 36.52
CA ALA A 358 27.96 -19.18 36.00
C ALA A 358 27.18 -19.99 37.06
N GLY A 359 25.88 -20.21 36.84
CA GLY A 359 25.14 -21.24 37.56
C GLY A 359 23.67 -21.35 37.20
N LEU A 360 23.35 -22.32 36.34
CA LEU A 360 22.03 -22.89 36.09
C LEU A 360 21.24 -23.19 37.38
N ARG A 361 19.91 -23.03 37.36
CA ARG A 361 18.92 -24.13 37.48
C ARG A 361 17.47 -23.62 37.48
N ASP A 362 16.63 -24.47 36.89
CA ASP A 362 15.19 -24.36 36.64
C ASP A 362 14.37 -24.86 37.87
N PRO A 363 13.05 -25.09 37.79
CA PRO A 363 11.94 -24.33 38.38
C PRO A 363 11.30 -25.02 39.62
N THR A 364 10.54 -24.31 40.47
CA THR A 364 9.37 -24.82 41.26
C THR A 364 8.84 -23.82 42.31
N ALA A 365 7.59 -23.38 42.11
CA ALA A 365 6.54 -23.12 43.13
C ALA A 365 6.68 -21.88 44.08
N PRO A 366 5.64 -21.52 44.88
CA PRO A 366 4.86 -20.30 44.70
C PRO A 366 4.82 -19.36 45.94
N GLY A 367 4.27 -18.16 45.79
CA GLY A 367 3.67 -17.42 46.91
C GLY A 367 4.27 -16.06 47.26
N ASP A 368 3.36 -15.20 47.74
CA ASP A 368 3.58 -14.02 48.59
C ASP A 368 3.88 -12.66 47.93
N GLY A 369 2.79 -12.00 47.52
CA GLY A 369 2.23 -10.93 48.35
C GLY A 369 3.08 -9.68 48.55
N TRP A 370 2.90 -8.67 47.70
CA TRP A 370 3.39 -7.31 47.96
C TRP A 370 2.22 -6.34 48.17
N ARG A 371 2.02 -5.94 49.43
CA ARG A 371 1.18 -4.81 49.85
C ARG A 371 1.94 -3.50 49.63
N TRP A 372 1.30 -2.55 48.96
CA TRP A 372 1.76 -1.16 48.89
C TRP A 372 1.35 -0.40 50.16
N ARG A 373 2.32 0.15 50.91
CA ARG A 373 2.09 1.18 51.93
C ARG A 373 2.61 2.53 51.44
N LYS A 374 1.69 3.50 51.33
CA LYS A 374 1.97 4.93 51.12
C LYS A 374 2.72 5.49 52.34
N ARG A 375 3.82 6.23 52.11
CA ARG A 375 4.42 7.15 53.09
C ARG A 375 3.99 8.58 52.75
N GLN A 376 3.39 9.28 53.71
CA GLN A 376 3.23 10.73 53.69
C GLN A 376 4.52 11.40 54.22
N PRO A 377 4.94 12.55 53.66
CA PRO A 377 6.04 13.31 54.21
C PRO A 377 5.58 14.30 55.30
N ILE A 378 6.40 14.35 56.34
CA ILE A 378 6.38 15.28 57.46
C ILE A 378 6.72 16.69 56.94
N GLN A 379 5.93 17.70 57.29
CA GLN A 379 6.39 19.09 57.30
C GLN A 379 6.57 19.56 58.75
N ARG A 380 7.80 20.03 59.03
CA ARG A 380 8.18 20.78 60.23
C ARG A 380 8.25 22.26 59.84
N ARG A 381 7.40 23.10 60.43
CA ARG A 381 7.73 24.10 61.45
C ARG A 381 6.49 24.92 61.77
#